data_AF-A0A954U821-F1
#
_entry.id   AF-A0A954U821-F1
#
_cell.length_a   1.000
_cell.length_b   1.000
_cell.length_c   1.000
_cell.angle_alpha   90.00
_cell.angle_beta   90.00
_cell.angle_gamma   90.00
#
_symmetry.space_group_name_H-M   'P 1'
#
loop_
_entity.id
_entity.type
_entity.pdbx_description
1 polymer ?
#
loop_
_entity_poly.entity_id
_entity_poly.type
_entity_poly.pdbx_seq_one_letter_code
_entity_poly.pdbx_strand_id
1 'polypeptide(L)'
;SGKHKGRLTREDFVLVDAQGEPTQAGQPKSSAETLLHCVAAECQGVGAILHTHSVWSTVLSDRFYPHGGILLEGYEMLKGLSGVTTHQHAEWLPIFDNTQNIPELAAQVRATMLQTEQEAHRTELHGYIIRRHGIYTWGKDIDEAFRQIEVIEFLLECLGRSATLGA
;
A
#
# COMPACT_ATOMS: atom_id res chain seq x y z
N SER A 1 0.11 -16.77 1.59
CA SER A 1 -1.01 -16.18 2.37
C SER A 1 -1.55 -17.19 3.37
N GLY A 2 -2.22 -16.74 4.44
CA GLY A 2 -2.86 -17.61 5.44
C GLY A 2 -1.99 -18.06 6.63
N LYS A 3 -0.70 -17.71 6.66
CA LYS A 3 0.15 -17.90 7.85
C LYS A 3 0.15 -16.64 8.71
N HIS A 4 0.18 -16.80 10.03
CA HIS A 4 0.26 -15.69 10.96
C HIS A 4 1.60 -14.97 10.79
N LYS A 5 1.59 -13.71 10.29
CA LYS A 5 2.81 -12.97 9.92
C LYS A 5 3.81 -12.83 11.08
N GLY A 6 3.34 -12.74 12.33
CA GLY A 6 4.20 -12.71 13.52
C GLY A 6 4.79 -14.06 13.97
N ARG A 7 4.59 -15.14 13.20
CA ARG A 7 5.07 -16.51 13.53
C ARG A 7 5.74 -17.20 12.34
N LEU A 8 6.21 -16.42 11.37
CA LEU A 8 6.85 -16.95 10.17
C LEU A 8 8.23 -17.52 10.50
N THR A 9 8.56 -18.64 9.87
CA THR A 9 9.89 -19.24 9.82
C THR A 9 10.50 -19.03 8.44
N ARG A 10 11.78 -19.38 8.27
CA ARG A 10 12.48 -19.27 6.97
C ARG A 10 11.81 -20.11 5.87
N GLU A 11 11.15 -21.20 6.24
CA GLU A 11 10.46 -22.11 5.31
C GLU A 11 9.11 -21.56 4.82
N ASP A 12 8.65 -20.45 5.41
CA ASP A 12 7.37 -19.83 5.05
C ASP A 12 7.50 -18.80 3.93
N PHE A 13 8.73 -18.43 3.55
CA PHE A 13 9.02 -17.49 2.48
C PHE A 13 9.06 -18.22 1.13
N VAL A 14 8.47 -17.59 0.12
CA VAL A 14 8.41 -18.08 -1.26
C VAL A 14 9.23 -17.14 -2.14
N LEU A 15 10.07 -17.69 -3.02
CA LEU A 15 10.83 -16.88 -3.97
C LEU A 15 10.11 -16.88 -5.31
N VAL A 16 9.69 -15.70 -5.74
CA VAL A 16 8.98 -15.48 -6.99
C VAL A 16 9.77 -14.59 -7.92
N ASP A 17 9.50 -14.70 -9.23
CA ASP A 17 10.03 -13.77 -10.23
C ASP A 17 9.17 -12.50 -10.32
N ALA A 18 9.49 -11.63 -11.29
CA ALA A 18 8.76 -10.38 -11.52
C ALA A 18 7.31 -10.60 -11.98
N GLN A 19 6.97 -11.80 -12.43
CA GLN A 19 5.61 -12.19 -12.82
C GLN A 19 4.85 -12.87 -11.67
N GLY A 20 5.47 -13.01 -10.49
CA GLY A 20 4.88 -13.66 -9.32
C GLY A 20 4.92 -15.19 -9.38
N GLU A 21 5.65 -15.76 -10.34
CA GLU A 21 5.78 -17.19 -10.53
C GLU A 21 6.91 -17.77 -9.65
N PRO A 22 6.73 -18.95 -9.03
CA PRO A 22 7.76 -19.56 -8.20
C PRO A 22 9.03 -19.88 -8.98
N THR A 23 10.18 -19.51 -8.42
CA THR A 23 11.49 -19.71 -9.07
C THR A 23 12.14 -21.06 -8.76
N GLN A 24 11.58 -21.84 -7.84
CA GLN A 24 12.11 -23.15 -7.45
C GLN A 24 11.00 -24.20 -7.37
N ALA A 25 11.33 -25.43 -7.78
CA ALA A 25 10.42 -26.57 -7.69
C ALA A 25 10.16 -26.95 -6.23
N GLY A 26 8.89 -27.26 -5.91
CA GLY A 26 8.48 -27.71 -4.57
C GLY A 26 8.20 -26.59 -3.55
N GLN A 27 8.25 -25.31 -3.96
CA GLN A 27 7.84 -24.21 -3.09
C GLN A 27 6.33 -24.20 -2.84
N PRO A 28 5.87 -23.66 -1.69
CA PRO A 28 4.47 -23.39 -1.45
C PRO A 28 3.89 -22.48 -2.53
N LYS A 29 2.63 -22.71 -2.92
CA LYS A 29 1.93 -21.84 -3.86
C LYS A 29 1.85 -20.41 -3.31
N SER A 30 2.31 -19.44 -4.10
CA SER A 30 2.20 -18.02 -3.80
C SER A 30 0.71 -17.58 -3.82
N SER A 31 0.35 -16.54 -3.06
CA SER A 31 -1.05 -16.05 -3.09
C SER A 31 -1.30 -15.19 -4.31
N ALA A 32 -2.57 -15.00 -4.67
CA ALA A 32 -2.92 -14.08 -5.74
C ALA A 32 -2.43 -12.63 -5.45
N GLU A 33 -2.33 -12.25 -4.17
CA GLU A 33 -1.73 -10.99 -3.70
C GLU A 33 -0.26 -10.80 -4.14
N THR A 34 0.45 -11.88 -4.50
CA THR A 34 1.83 -11.80 -4.99
C THR A 34 1.93 -10.88 -6.20
N LEU A 35 0.96 -10.93 -7.12
CA LEU A 35 0.94 -10.03 -8.28
C LEU A 35 0.85 -8.56 -7.88
N LEU A 36 0.15 -8.24 -6.79
CA LEU A 36 0.03 -6.87 -6.28
C LEU A 36 1.34 -6.37 -5.66
N HIS A 37 2.10 -7.27 -5.02
CA HIS A 37 3.48 -6.99 -4.61
C HIS A 37 4.39 -6.79 -5.83
N CYS A 38 4.29 -7.62 -6.86
CA CYS A 38 5.09 -7.47 -8.08
C CYS A 38 4.83 -6.12 -8.76
N VAL A 39 3.58 -5.69 -8.87
CA VAL A 39 3.24 -4.36 -9.42
C VAL A 39 3.85 -3.23 -8.59
N ALA A 40 3.74 -3.29 -7.26
CA ALA A 40 4.35 -2.26 -6.41
C ALA A 40 5.89 -2.22 -6.53
N ALA A 41 6.52 -3.38 -6.77
CA ALA A 41 7.98 -3.49 -6.94
C ALA A 41 8.49 -2.89 -8.25
N GLU A 42 7.61 -2.54 -9.19
CA GLU A 42 7.99 -1.89 -10.45
C GLU A 42 8.31 -0.41 -10.26
N CYS A 43 7.82 0.21 -9.19
CA CYS A 43 8.18 1.58 -8.87
C CYS A 43 9.68 1.71 -8.59
N GLN A 44 10.26 2.78 -9.12
CA GLN A 44 11.67 3.03 -8.98
C GLN A 44 12.06 3.17 -7.49
N GLY A 45 13.09 2.44 -7.09
CA GLY A 45 13.64 2.52 -5.73
C GLY A 45 12.89 1.71 -4.69
N VAL A 46 11.88 0.91 -5.06
CA VAL A 46 11.22 -0.03 -4.14
C VAL A 46 12.12 -1.24 -3.87
N GLY A 47 12.39 -1.50 -2.59
CA GLY A 47 13.13 -2.68 -2.12
C GLY A 47 12.38 -3.52 -1.08
N ALA A 48 11.33 -2.97 -0.44
CA ALA A 48 10.44 -3.70 0.43
C ALA A 48 9.00 -3.17 0.32
N ILE A 49 8.03 -4.08 0.43
CA ILE A 49 6.59 -3.78 0.36
C ILE A 49 5.91 -4.43 1.56
N LEU A 50 5.09 -3.66 2.26
CA LEU A 50 4.27 -4.12 3.37
C LEU A 50 2.80 -4.04 3.02
N HIS A 51 2.08 -5.09 3.41
CA HIS A 51 0.64 -5.18 3.28
C HIS A 51 0.01 -5.52 4.64
N THR A 52 -0.86 -4.63 5.11
CA THR A 52 -1.55 -4.73 6.40
C THR A 52 -3.07 -4.65 6.22
N HIS A 53 -3.80 -5.25 7.16
CA HIS A 53 -5.26 -5.22 7.24
C HIS A 53 -5.69 -4.46 8.50
N SER A 54 -5.43 -3.16 8.56
CA SER A 54 -5.78 -2.37 9.74
C SER A 54 -7.26 -2.03 9.78
N VAL A 55 -7.74 -1.69 10.98
CA VAL A 55 -9.11 -1.23 11.17
C VAL A 55 -9.37 0.03 10.36
N TRP A 56 -8.46 1.00 10.42
CA TRP A 56 -8.65 2.30 9.78
C TRP A 56 -8.57 2.22 8.25
N SER A 57 -7.63 1.45 7.69
CA SER A 57 -7.58 1.21 6.25
C SER A 57 -8.87 0.53 5.75
N THR A 58 -9.41 -0.41 6.53
CA THR A 58 -10.62 -1.16 6.18
C THR A 58 -11.87 -0.27 6.22
N VAL A 59 -12.05 0.50 7.30
CA VAL A 59 -13.23 1.36 7.49
C VAL A 59 -13.22 2.55 6.54
N LEU A 60 -12.09 3.25 6.44
CA LEU A 60 -12.00 4.46 5.63
C LEU A 60 -12.03 4.16 4.14
N SER A 61 -11.44 3.05 3.70
CA SER A 61 -11.50 2.68 2.29
C SER A 61 -12.93 2.50 1.78
N ASP A 62 -13.83 1.97 2.59
CA ASP A 62 -15.23 1.86 2.19
C ASP A 62 -15.92 3.22 2.09
N ARG A 63 -15.66 4.09 3.09
CA ARG A 63 -16.24 5.42 3.14
C ARG A 63 -15.78 6.30 1.99
N PHE A 64 -14.49 6.23 1.63
CA PHE A 64 -13.87 7.12 0.65
C PHE A 64 -13.80 6.53 -0.76
N TYR A 65 -14.20 5.27 -0.96
CA TYR A 65 -14.23 4.65 -2.29
C TYR A 65 -14.98 5.48 -3.35
N PRO A 66 -16.15 6.11 -3.08
CA PRO A 66 -16.82 6.96 -4.07
C PRO A 66 -16.00 8.18 -4.52
N HIS A 67 -14.98 8.58 -3.76
CA HIS A 67 -14.07 9.67 -4.08
C HIS A 67 -12.79 9.19 -4.80
N GLY A 68 -12.62 7.88 -4.98
CA GLY A 68 -11.46 7.26 -5.63
C GLY A 68 -10.20 7.17 -4.76
N GLY A 69 -10.20 7.75 -3.56
CA GLY A 69 -9.02 7.77 -2.68
C GLY A 69 -9.21 8.63 -1.44
N ILE A 70 -8.16 8.66 -0.62
CA ILE A 70 -8.09 9.45 0.61
C ILE A 70 -6.99 10.50 0.44
N LEU A 71 -7.34 11.76 0.64
CA LEU A 71 -6.37 12.85 0.75
C LEU A 71 -5.92 12.99 2.20
N LEU A 72 -4.61 12.91 2.45
CA LEU A 72 -3.99 13.16 3.74
C LEU A 72 -3.14 14.44 3.63
N GLU A 73 -3.54 15.48 4.35
CA GLU A 73 -2.89 16.79 4.32
C GLU A 73 -2.95 17.49 5.68
N GLY A 74 -2.04 18.43 5.92
CA GLY A 74 -2.08 19.30 7.11
C GLY A 74 -1.56 18.68 8.41
N TYR A 75 -0.98 17.48 8.37
CA TYR A 75 -0.38 16.81 9.54
C TYR A 75 1.14 16.79 9.48
N GLU A 76 1.80 17.14 10.59
CA GLU A 76 3.27 17.09 10.72
C GLU A 76 3.86 15.70 10.42
N MET A 77 3.10 14.64 10.73
CA MET A 77 3.51 13.26 10.48
C MET A 77 3.78 12.95 8.99
N LEU A 78 3.24 13.74 8.05
CA LEU A 78 3.53 13.58 6.61
C LEU A 78 5.02 13.71 6.28
N LYS A 79 5.80 14.44 7.08
CA LYS A 79 7.27 14.52 6.93
C LYS A 79 8.00 13.22 7.24
N GLY A 80 7.32 12.24 7.85
CA GLY A 80 7.87 10.91 8.04
C GLY A 80 7.91 10.09 6.74
N LEU A 81 7.15 10.49 5.72
CA LEU A 81 7.17 9.85 4.41
C LEU A 81 8.48 10.14 3.69
N SER A 82 8.96 9.17 2.91
CA SER A 82 10.16 9.37 2.08
C SER A 82 9.96 10.53 1.10
N GLY A 83 11.04 11.26 0.77
CA GLY A 83 10.97 12.39 -0.17
C GLY A 83 10.22 13.64 0.34
N VAL A 84 9.45 13.55 1.43
CA VAL A 84 8.61 14.64 1.94
C VAL A 84 9.38 15.50 2.94
N THR A 85 9.71 16.73 2.53
CA THR A 85 10.50 17.67 3.36
C THR A 85 9.70 18.85 3.90
N THR A 86 8.45 19.04 3.46
CA THR A 86 7.62 20.18 3.87
C THR A 86 6.27 19.74 4.43
N HIS A 87 5.69 20.58 5.29
CA HIS A 87 4.35 20.39 5.86
C HIS A 87 3.21 20.74 4.89
N GLN A 88 3.55 21.26 3.70
CA GLN A 88 2.59 21.56 2.62
C GLN A 88 2.35 20.35 1.72
N HIS A 89 2.91 19.19 2.07
CA HIS A 89 2.69 17.95 1.35
C HIS A 89 1.24 17.48 1.49
N ALA A 90 0.70 16.99 0.38
CA ALA A 90 -0.58 16.35 0.28
C ALA A 90 -0.37 14.94 -0.29
N GLU A 91 -0.68 13.92 0.52
CA GLU A 91 -0.56 12.53 0.11
C GLU A 91 -1.92 12.04 -0.38
N TRP A 92 -1.99 11.64 -1.65
CA TRP A 92 -3.18 11.00 -2.20
C TRP A 92 -3.02 9.49 -2.18
N LEU A 93 -3.85 8.80 -1.39
CA LEU A 93 -3.91 7.34 -1.32
C LEU A 93 -5.08 6.81 -2.17
N PRO A 94 -4.83 6.30 -3.39
CA PRO A 94 -5.89 5.75 -4.22
C PRO A 94 -6.52 4.51 -3.59
N ILE A 95 -7.82 4.34 -3.78
CA ILE A 95 -8.57 3.16 -3.35
C ILE A 95 -9.03 2.36 -4.57
N PHE A 96 -8.66 1.09 -4.62
CA PHE A 96 -9.13 0.14 -5.62
C PHE A 96 -10.21 -0.78 -5.05
N ASP A 97 -11.13 -1.25 -5.89
CA ASP A 97 -12.16 -2.19 -5.45
C ASP A 97 -11.56 -3.57 -5.13
N ASN A 98 -12.19 -4.28 -4.20
CA ASN A 98 -11.76 -5.62 -3.80
C ASN A 98 -12.36 -6.68 -4.73
N THR A 99 -11.89 -6.68 -5.98
CA THR A 99 -12.28 -7.66 -7.00
C THR A 99 -11.56 -9.00 -6.81
N GLN A 100 -12.23 -10.09 -7.16
CA GLN A 100 -11.61 -11.43 -7.25
C GLN A 100 -10.74 -11.57 -8.52
N ASN A 101 -10.90 -10.67 -9.49
CA ASN A 101 -10.08 -10.66 -10.70
C ASN A 101 -8.75 -9.93 -10.46
N ILE A 102 -7.79 -10.65 -9.87
CA ILE A 102 -6.51 -10.06 -9.48
C ILE A 102 -5.68 -9.55 -10.66
N PRO A 103 -5.61 -10.21 -11.83
CA PRO A 103 -4.91 -9.66 -13.00
C PRO A 103 -5.46 -8.30 -13.44
N GLU A 104 -6.78 -8.12 -13.40
CA GLU A 104 -7.42 -6.86 -13.72
C GLU A 104 -7.09 -5.77 -12.68
N LEU A 105 -7.18 -6.11 -11.39
CA LEU A 105 -6.78 -5.21 -10.31
C LEU A 105 -5.31 -4.77 -10.44
N ALA A 106 -4.41 -5.72 -10.69
CA ALA A 106 -3.00 -5.46 -10.89
C ALA A 106 -2.75 -4.50 -12.08
N ALA A 107 -3.50 -4.64 -13.17
CA ALA A 107 -3.44 -3.72 -14.30
C ALA A 107 -3.93 -2.30 -13.94
N GLN A 108 -5.01 -2.18 -13.16
CA GLN A 108 -5.51 -0.87 -12.69
C GLN A 108 -4.52 -0.17 -11.76
N VAL A 109 -3.94 -0.92 -10.81
CA VAL A 109 -2.91 -0.42 -9.89
C VAL A 109 -1.71 0.09 -10.70
N ARG A 110 -1.19 -0.72 -11.61
CA ARG A 110 -0.06 -0.36 -12.48
C ARG A 110 -0.34 0.90 -13.30
N ALA A 111 -1.51 0.99 -13.93
CA ALA A 111 -1.88 2.16 -14.72
C ALA A 111 -1.91 3.44 -13.85
N THR A 112 -2.43 3.35 -12.63
CA THR A 112 -2.50 4.47 -11.68
C THR A 112 -1.11 4.91 -11.22
N MET A 113 -0.21 3.95 -10.97
CA MET A 113 1.18 4.23 -10.57
C MET A 113 1.93 4.94 -11.70
N LEU A 114 1.85 4.42 -12.93
CA LEU A 114 2.46 5.04 -14.12
C LEU A 114 1.94 6.45 -14.40
N GLN A 115 0.62 6.67 -14.25
CA GLN A 115 0.04 8.02 -14.39
C GLN A 115 0.59 8.99 -13.35
N THR A 116 0.73 8.52 -12.11
CA THR A 116 1.24 9.35 -11.00
C THR A 116 2.72 9.72 -11.23
N GLU A 117 3.54 8.80 -11.73
CA GLU A 117 4.96 9.08 -12.07
C GLU A 117 5.11 10.09 -13.22
N GLN A 118 4.18 10.10 -14.19
CA GLN A 118 4.23 11.00 -15.35
C GLN A 118 3.75 12.43 -15.02
N GLU A 119 2.94 12.60 -13.99
CA GLU A 119 2.46 13.89 -13.53
C GLU A 119 3.57 14.62 -12.79
N ALA A 120 4.36 15.43 -13.51
CA ALA A 120 5.57 16.14 -13.05
C ALA A 120 5.42 17.02 -11.77
N HIS A 121 4.21 17.16 -11.23
CA HIS A 121 3.88 17.96 -10.04
C HIS A 121 3.24 17.15 -8.91
N ARG A 122 3.03 15.83 -9.08
CA ARG A 122 2.54 15.00 -7.99
C ARG A 122 3.69 14.40 -7.20
N THR A 123 3.52 14.42 -5.89
CA THR A 123 4.43 13.83 -4.95
C THR A 123 4.52 12.32 -5.16
N GLU A 124 5.66 11.75 -4.75
CA GLU A 124 5.90 10.32 -4.66
C GLU A 124 4.70 9.61 -4.00
N LEU A 125 4.21 8.54 -4.66
CA LEU A 125 3.14 7.71 -4.12
C LEU A 125 3.73 6.77 -3.08
N HIS A 126 3.19 6.79 -1.87
CA HIS A 126 3.69 5.96 -0.77
C HIS A 126 2.87 4.70 -0.49
N GLY A 127 1.70 4.59 -1.12
CA GLY A 127 0.85 3.42 -0.97
C GLY A 127 -0.45 3.49 -1.75
N TYR A 128 -1.20 2.40 -1.69
CA TYR A 128 -2.58 2.32 -2.15
C TYR A 128 -3.41 1.42 -1.25
N ILE A 129 -4.74 1.56 -1.30
CA ILE A 129 -5.66 0.79 -0.48
C ILE A 129 -6.55 -0.08 -1.36
N ILE A 130 -6.80 -1.32 -0.95
CA ILE A 130 -7.85 -2.16 -1.50
C ILE A 130 -9.04 -2.08 -0.55
N ARG A 131 -10.20 -1.70 -1.10
CA ARG A 131 -11.43 -1.43 -0.37
C ARG A 131 -11.82 -2.60 0.54
N ARG A 132 -12.09 -2.34 1.82
CA ARG A 132 -12.47 -3.36 2.82
C ARG A 132 -11.47 -4.54 2.92
N HIS A 133 -10.22 -4.33 2.53
CA HIS A 133 -9.19 -5.36 2.55
C HIS A 133 -7.97 -4.88 3.34
N GLY A 134 -7.30 -3.84 2.86
CA GLY A 134 -6.05 -3.40 3.47
C GLY A 134 -5.22 -2.49 2.58
N ILE A 135 -4.10 -2.04 3.12
CA ILE A 135 -3.20 -1.08 2.50
C ILE A 135 -1.91 -1.77 2.05
N TYR A 136 -1.34 -1.30 0.94
CA TYR A 136 0.00 -1.61 0.48
C TYR A 136 0.84 -0.35 0.56
N THR A 137 2.04 -0.46 1.13
CA THR A 137 3.05 0.61 1.21
C THR A 137 4.42 0.04 0.92
N TRP A 138 5.37 0.90 0.58
CA TRP A 138 6.71 0.46 0.18
C TRP A 138 7.80 1.44 0.57
N GLY A 139 9.03 0.95 0.54
CA GLY A 139 10.24 1.73 0.76
C GLY A 139 11.44 1.09 0.09
N LYS A 140 12.58 1.79 0.07
CA LYS A 140 13.84 1.25 -0.48
C LYS A 140 14.40 0.06 0.29
N ASP A 141 14.00 -0.07 1.55
CA ASP A 141 14.33 -1.16 2.45
C ASP A 141 13.18 -1.39 3.43
N ILE A 142 13.30 -2.42 4.26
CA ILE A 142 12.23 -2.82 5.19
C ILE A 142 11.97 -1.75 6.26
N ASP A 143 13.00 -1.03 6.71
CA ASP A 143 12.88 0.00 7.74
C ASP A 143 12.11 1.21 7.20
N GLU A 144 12.38 1.59 5.96
CA GLU A 144 11.61 2.60 5.26
C GLU A 144 10.17 2.16 5.03
N ALA A 145 9.93 0.94 4.55
CA ALA A 145 8.57 0.43 4.39
C ALA A 145 7.79 0.43 5.71
N PHE A 146 8.44 0.10 6.84
CA PHE A 146 7.86 0.21 8.18
C PHE A 146 7.50 1.65 8.56
N ARG A 147 8.40 2.60 8.33
CA ARG A 147 8.14 4.02 8.58
C ARG A 147 6.94 4.52 7.77
N GLN A 148 6.87 4.15 6.49
CA GLN A 148 5.80 4.55 5.57
C GLN A 148 4.44 4.03 6.05
N ILE A 149 4.36 2.74 6.39
CA ILE A 149 3.11 2.18 6.91
C ILE A 149 2.72 2.78 8.26
N GLU A 150 3.66 3.01 9.17
CA GLU A 150 3.39 3.62 10.48
C GLU A 150 2.78 5.03 10.32
N VAL A 151 3.40 5.87 9.49
CA VAL A 151 2.92 7.23 9.22
C VAL A 151 1.53 7.21 8.63
N ILE A 152 1.30 6.41 7.58
CA ILE A 152 0.00 6.36 6.91
C ILE A 152 -1.08 5.82 7.84
N GLU A 153 -0.81 4.75 8.58
CA GLU A 153 -1.77 4.17 9.53
C GLU A 153 -2.13 5.16 10.64
N PHE A 154 -1.16 5.92 11.16
CA PHE A 154 -1.41 7.00 12.13
C PHE A 154 -2.33 8.08 11.54
N LEU A 155 -2.08 8.51 10.30
CA LEU A 155 -2.89 9.53 9.63
C LEU A 155 -4.31 9.04 9.35
N LEU A 156 -4.47 7.78 8.93
CA LEU A 156 -5.77 7.13 8.79
C LEU A 156 -6.51 7.07 10.13
N GLU A 157 -5.83 6.76 11.23
CA GLU A 157 -6.41 6.81 12.58
C GLU A 157 -6.88 8.22 12.95
N CYS A 158 -6.05 9.24 12.73
CA CYS A 158 -6.42 10.64 12.96
C CYS A 158 -7.67 11.03 12.17
N LEU A 159 -7.73 10.68 10.88
CA LEU A 159 -8.87 10.97 10.01
C LEU A 159 -10.14 10.26 10.50
N GLY A 160 -10.03 8.97 10.82
CA GLY A 160 -11.13 8.16 11.31
C GLY A 160 -11.68 8.68 12.65
N ARG A 161 -10.80 8.97 13.62
CA ARG A 161 -11.21 9.51 14.93
C ARG A 161 -11.77 10.92 14.83
N SER A 162 -11.17 11.79 14.03
CA SER A 162 -11.66 13.17 13.84
C SER A 162 -13.09 13.18 13.30
N ALA A 163 -13.40 12.26 12.39
CA ALA A 163 -14.76 12.11 11.87
C ALA A 163 -15.77 11.57 12.89
N THR A 164 -15.32 11.01 14.02
CA THR A 164 -16.19 10.57 15.14
C THR A 164 -16.28 11.58 16.27
N LEU A 165 -15.29 12.46 16.40
CA LEU A 165 -15.24 13.52 17.41
C LEU A 165 -15.99 14.79 16.96
N GLY A 166 -16.42 14.86 15.70
CA GLY A 166 -17.22 15.95 15.14
C GLY A 166 -18.63 15.52 14.77
N ALA A 167 -19.58 15.82 15.67
CA ALA A 167 -20.96 16.21 15.41
C ALA A 167 -21.20 17.56 16.08
#